data_AF-A0A6B3B9P1-F1
#
_entry.id   AF-A0A6B3B9P1-F1
#
_cell.length_a   1.000
_cell.length_b   1.000
_cell.length_c   1.000
_cell.angle_alpha   90.00
_cell.angle_beta   90.00
_cell.angle_gamma   90.00
#
_symmetry.space_group_name_H-M   'P 1'
#
loop_
_entity.id
_entity.type
_entity.pdbx_description
1 polymer ?
#
loop_
_entity_poly.entity_id
_entity_poly.type
_entity_poly.pdbx_seq_one_letter_code
_entity_poly.pdbx_strand_id
1 'polypeptide(L)' 'MRGWWREISGLVLPVSCGGCGRARTELCEACGAQVHGGAPRRVRPSPEPPGLPVVHAAAGYEGA' A
#
# COMPACT_ATOMS: atom_id res chain seq x y z
N MET A 1 4.78 -27.30 7.09
CA MET A 1 3.84 -27.47 5.95
C MET A 1 2.91 -26.26 5.77
N ARG A 2 2.01 -25.93 6.71
CA ARG A 2 1.01 -24.85 6.52
C ARG A 2 1.59 -23.43 6.36
N GLY A 3 2.70 -23.12 7.03
CA GLY A 3 3.38 -21.82 6.92
C GLY A 3 4.05 -21.61 5.56
N TRP A 4 4.80 -22.61 5.10
CA TRP A 4 5.44 -22.60 3.78
C TRP A 4 4.43 -22.54 2.62
N TRP A 5 3.31 -23.27 2.74
CA TRP A 5 2.21 -23.14 1.78
C TRP A 5 1.56 -21.76 1.77
N ARG A 6 1.53 -21.06 2.91
CA ARG A 6 1.00 -19.68 2.99
C ARG A 6 1.91 -18.68 2.29
N GLU A 7 3.22 -18.79 2.48
CA GLU A 7 4.23 -17.97 1.77
C GLU A 7 4.14 -18.15 0.25
N ILE A 8 4.11 -19.40 -0.23
CA ILE A 8 3.96 -19.69 -1.66
C ILE A 8 2.61 -19.20 -2.18
N SER A 9 1.53 -19.44 -1.44
CA SER A 9 0.22 -18.96 -1.87
C SER A 9 0.18 -17.44 -1.93
N GLY A 10 0.84 -16.69 -1.04
CA GLY A 10 0.90 -15.24 -1.09
C GLY A 10 1.68 -14.69 -2.28
N LEU A 11 2.59 -15.47 -2.84
CA LEU A 11 3.32 -15.13 -4.07
C LEU A 11 2.50 -15.41 -5.34
N VAL A 12 1.56 -16.36 -5.32
CA VAL A 12 0.82 -16.83 -6.51
C VAL A 12 -0.67 -16.41 -6.50
N LEU A 13 -1.25 -16.19 -5.33
CA LEU A 13 -2.65 -15.83 -5.08
C LEU A 13 -2.72 -14.74 -3.99
N PRO A 14 -3.55 -13.71 -4.13
CA PRO A 14 -3.65 -12.67 -3.12
C PRO A 14 -4.24 -13.23 -1.81
N VAL A 15 -3.38 -13.47 -0.82
CA VAL A 15 -3.79 -13.97 0.50
C VAL A 15 -4.30 -12.85 1.40
N SER A 16 -3.89 -11.60 1.13
CA SER A 16 -4.25 -10.40 1.88
C SER A 16 -4.22 -9.13 1.03
N CYS A 17 -5.07 -8.17 1.39
CA CYS A 17 -5.14 -6.84 0.78
C CYS A 17 -3.79 -6.14 0.94
N GLY A 18 -3.20 -5.64 -0.15
CA GLY A 18 -1.95 -4.89 -0.12
C GLY A 18 -2.01 -3.59 0.68
N GLY A 19 -3.21 -3.04 0.91
CA GLY A 19 -3.41 -1.82 1.70
C GLY A 19 -3.62 -2.09 3.19
N CYS A 20 -4.63 -2.89 3.55
CA CYS A 20 -5.05 -3.06 4.96
C CYS A 20 -4.88 -4.48 5.52
N GLY A 21 -4.30 -5.42 4.76
CA GLY A 21 -4.08 -6.79 5.21
C GLY A 21 -5.32 -7.68 5.28
N ARG A 22 -6.52 -7.19 4.90
CA ARG A 22 -7.76 -7.99 4.86
C ARG A 22 -7.55 -9.28 4.05
N ALA A 23 -7.94 -10.43 4.60
CA ALA A 23 -7.73 -11.71 3.95
C ALA A 23 -8.47 -11.87 2.60
N ARG A 24 -7.90 -12.68 1.70
CA ARG A 24 -8.50 -13.18 0.45
C ARG A 24 -8.93 -12.11 -0.56
N THR A 25 -8.19 -11.02 -0.66
CA THR A 25 -8.41 -9.97 -1.68
C THR A 25 -7.08 -9.31 -2.00
N GLU A 26 -6.84 -8.93 -3.25
CA GLU A 26 -5.61 -8.23 -3.64
C GLU A 26 -5.61 -6.77 -3.18
N LEU A 27 -6.73 -6.07 -3.45
CA LEU A 27 -7.01 -4.74 -2.96
C LEU A 27 -8.50 -4.67 -2.65
N CYS A 28 -8.87 -4.36 -1.41
CA CYS A 28 -10.29 -4.21 -1.07
C CYS A 28 -10.83 -2.88 -1.60
N GLU A 29 -12.14 -2.79 -1.79
CA GLU A 29 -12.81 -1.60 -2.32
C GLU A 29 -12.47 -0.31 -1.56
N ALA A 30 -12.37 -0.38 -0.22
CA ALA A 30 -12.01 0.78 0.59
C ALA A 30 -10.60 1.29 0.28
N CYS A 31 -9.61 0.40 0.20
CA CYS A 31 -8.24 0.77 -0.18
C CYS A 31 -8.16 1.21 -1.65
N GLY A 32 -8.90 0.55 -2.54
CA GLY A 32 -9.02 0.96 -3.94
C GLY A 32 -9.59 2.37 -4.10
N ALA A 33 -10.63 2.70 -3.34
CA ALA A 33 -11.21 4.04 -3.33
C ALA A 33 -10.23 5.10 -2.83
N GLN A 34 -9.36 4.78 -1.87
CA GLN A 34 -8.32 5.72 -1.41
C GLN A 34 -7.24 5.96 -2.47
N VAL A 35 -6.81 4.92 -3.18
CA VAL A 35 -5.75 5.03 -4.20
C VAL A 35 -6.28 5.65 -5.51
N HIS A 36 -7.50 5.32 -5.92
CA HIS A 36 -8.05 5.73 -7.21
C HIS A 36 -9.03 6.90 -7.14
N GLY A 37 -9.60 7.19 -5.96
CA GLY A 37 -10.68 8.17 -5.80
C GLY A 37 -10.24 9.62 -5.69
N GLY A 38 -8.94 9.90 -5.54
CA GLY A 38 -8.40 11.24 -5.34
C GLY A 38 -7.25 11.60 -6.28
N ALA A 39 -6.98 12.90 -6.41
CA ALA A 39 -5.78 13.37 -7.07
C ALA A 39 -4.54 13.12 -6.17
N PRO A 40 -3.41 12.67 -6.74
CA PRO A 40 -2.16 12.53 -5.99
C PRO A 40 -1.77 13.85 -5.32
N ARG A 41 -1.22 13.76 -4.10
CA ARG A 41 -0.80 14.92 -3.30
C ARG A 41 0.70 14.93 -3.08
N ARG A 42 1.31 16.11 -3.06
CA ARG A 42 2.74 16.24 -2.72
C ARG A 42 2.96 15.74 -1.30
N VAL A 43 3.94 14.87 -1.12
CA VAL A 43 4.37 14.36 0.19
C VAL A 43 5.84 14.70 0.40
N ARG A 44 6.25 14.91 1.64
CA ARG A 44 7.65 15.11 2.01
C ARG A 44 7.89 14.63 3.45
N PRO A 45 9.03 14.01 3.75
CA PRO A 45 9.43 13.76 5.13
C PRO A 45 9.61 15.07 5.91
N SER A 46 9.48 14.99 7.23
CA SER A 46 9.77 16.11 8.14
C SER A 46 10.87 15.70 9.13
N PRO A 47 12.08 16.30 9.06
CA PRO A 47 12.50 17.33 8.10
C PRO A 47 12.73 16.79 6.67
N GLU A 48 12.64 17.67 5.66
CA GLU A 48 12.85 17.32 4.25
C GLU A 48 14.36 17.19 3.94
N PRO A 49 14.86 16.04 3.45
CA PRO A 49 16.27 15.87 3.09
C PRO A 49 16.68 16.80 1.93
N PRO A 50 17.89 17.39 1.97
CA PRO A 50 18.41 18.18 0.85
C PRO A 50 18.49 17.35 -0.44
N GLY A 51 18.01 17.92 -1.55
CA GLY A 51 18.05 17.28 -2.86
C GLY A 51 16.92 16.27 -3.12
N LEU A 52 15.97 16.10 -2.20
CA LEU A 52 14.79 15.28 -2.46
C LEU A 52 13.97 15.88 -3.62
N PRO A 53 13.67 15.13 -4.69
CA PRO A 53 12.79 15.61 -5.75
C PRO A 53 11.36 15.77 -5.23
N VAL A 54 10.54 16.53 -5.96
CA VAL A 54 9.12 16.65 -5.65
C VAL A 54 8.45 15.29 -5.87
N VAL A 55 8.04 14.64 -4.79
CA VAL A 55 7.32 13.36 -4.82
C VAL A 55 5.85 13.54 -4.47
N HIS A 56 5.00 12.74 -5.11
CA HIS A 56 3.55 12.71 -4.87
C HIS A 56 3.11 11.30 -4.49
N ALA A 57 2.11 11.20 -3.62
CA ALA A 57 1.49 9.94 -3.24
C ALA A 57 -0.01 9.95 -3.57
N ALA A 58 -0.51 8.81 -4.05
CA ALA A 58 -1.94 8.60 -4.31
C ALA A 58 -2.75 8.42 -3.02
N ALA A 59 -2.12 7.88 -1.97
CA ALA A 59 -2.69 7.71 -0.64
C ALA A 59 -1.68 8.14 0.43
N GLY A 60 -2.16 8.35 1.67
CA GLY A 60 -1.29 8.66 2.81
C GLY A 60 -0.45 7.45 3.23
N TYR A 61 0.76 7.71 3.73
CA TYR A 61 1.57 6.67 4.37
C TYR A 61 1.03 6.36 5.77
N GLU A 62 1.11 5.09 6.15
CA GLU A 62 0.79 4.68 7.52
C GLU A 62 1.78 5.33 8.50
N GLY A 63 1.25 5.98 9.55
CA GLY A 63 2.06 6.65 10.57
C GLY A 63 2.65 8.01 10.17
N ALA A 64 2.25 8.57 9.02
CA ALA A 64 2.58 9.94 8.63
C ALA A 64 1.75 11.00 9.37
#